data_AF-A0A4V1ZX21-F1
#
_entry.id   AF-A0A4V1ZX21-F1
#
_cell.length_a   1.000
_cell.length_b   1.000
_cell.length_c   1.000
_cell.angle_alpha   90.00
_cell.angle_beta   90.00
_cell.angle_gamma   90.00
#
_symmetry.space_group_name_H-M   'P 1'
#
loop_
_entity.id
_entity.type
_entity.pdbx_description
1 polymer ?
#
loop_
_entity_poly.entity_id
_entity_poly.type
_entity_poly.pdbx_seq_one_letter_code
_entity_poly.pdbx_strand_id
1 'polypeptide(L)' 'METLILRPKTKEQVKAIKAVAKALKVEVKTEKSPYDPEFVKKILEGHEAVKNGKGVKIALEDLWK' A
#
# COMPACT_ATOMS: atom_id res chain seq x y z
N MET A 1 -21.88 -10.71 4.19
CA MET A 1 -20.66 -11.48 3.84
C MET A 1 -19.47 -10.59 4.14
N GLU A 2 -18.48 -11.10 4.85
CA GLU A 2 -17.28 -10.33 5.23
C GLU A 2 -16.12 -10.68 4.30
N THR A 3 -15.35 -9.66 3.91
CA THR A 3 -14.20 -9.82 3.01
C THR A 3 -12.91 -9.53 3.78
N LEU A 4 -12.07 -10.55 3.95
CA LEU A 4 -10.74 -10.38 4.54
C LEU A 4 -9.71 -10.04 3.44
N ILE A 5 -9.02 -8.91 3.60
CA ILE A 5 -7.93 -8.48 2.73
C ILE A 5 -6.59 -8.71 3.43
N LEU A 6 -5.79 -9.62 2.91
CA LEU A 6 -4.45 -9.94 3.43
C LEU A 6 -3.40 -9.18 2.61
N ARG A 7 -2.53 -8.41 3.27
CA ARG A 7 -1.41 -7.67 2.64
C ARG A 7 -0.05 -8.26 3.05
N PRO A 8 0.37 -9.40 2.46
CA PRO A 8 1.65 -10.02 2.78
C PRO A 8 2.82 -9.12 2.36
N LYS A 9 3.86 -9.05 3.21
CA LYS A 9 5.07 -8.25 2.96
C LYS A 9 6.17 -9.04 2.23
N THR A 10 6.11 -10.37 2.25
CA THR A 10 7.13 -11.25 1.65
C THR A 10 6.53 -12.32 0.74
N LYS A 11 7.33 -12.78 -0.24
CA LYS A 11 6.95 -13.86 -1.17
C LYS A 11 6.59 -15.17 -0.45
N GLU A 12 7.21 -15.42 0.70
CA GLU A 12 6.98 -16.62 1.51
C GLU A 12 5.60 -16.58 2.19
N GLN A 13 5.18 -15.42 2.70
CA GLN A 13 3.83 -15.20 3.23
C GLN A 13 2.76 -15.39 2.15
N VAL A 14 3.00 -14.92 0.91
CA VAL A 14 2.08 -15.15 -0.22
C VAL A 14 1.89 -16.65 -0.47
N LYS A 15 2.98 -17.44 -0.46
CA LYS A 15 2.90 -18.90 -0.65
C LYS A 15 2.13 -19.58 0.47
N ALA A 16 2.39 -19.21 1.73
CA ALA A 16 1.70 -19.76 2.89
C ALA A 16 0.18 -19.48 2.85
N ILE A 17 -0.20 -18.22 2.59
CA ILE A 17 -1.61 -17.82 2.47
C ILE A 17 -2.29 -18.56 1.32
N LYS A 18 -1.61 -18.71 0.17
CA LYS A 18 -2.15 -19.44 -0.98
C LYS A 18 -2.35 -20.93 -0.68
N ALA A 19 -1.47 -21.54 0.11
CA ALA A 19 -1.62 -22.92 0.55
C ALA A 19 -2.81 -23.10 1.50
N VAL A 20 -2.96 -22.21 2.48
CA VAL A 20 -4.09 -22.20 3.42
C VAL A 20 -5.41 -21.98 2.68
N ALA A 21 -5.48 -21.00 1.78
CA ALA A 21 -6.68 -20.73 0.99
C ALA A 21 -7.05 -21.91 0.07
N LYS A 22 -6.07 -22.62 -0.50
CA LYS A 22 -6.29 -23.83 -1.29
C LYS A 22 -6.87 -24.96 -0.44
N ALA A 23 -6.39 -25.13 0.79
CA ALA A 23 -6.94 -26.12 1.72
C ALA A 23 -8.39 -25.80 2.11
N LEU A 24 -8.72 -24.51 2.23
CA LEU A 24 -10.07 -24.03 2.55
C LEU A 24 -10.99 -23.93 1.32
N LYS A 25 -10.52 -24.30 0.12
CA LYS A 25 -11.24 -24.17 -1.17
C LYS A 25 -11.75 -22.74 -1.43
N VAL A 26 -11.01 -21.73 -0.99
CA VAL A 26 -11.34 -20.31 -1.18
C VAL A 26 -10.66 -19.78 -2.44
N GLU A 27 -11.39 -18.99 -3.24
CA GLU A 27 -10.84 -18.29 -4.39
C GLU A 27 -9.91 -17.14 -3.95
N VAL A 28 -8.64 -17.22 -4.37
CA VAL A 28 -7.65 -16.17 -4.09
C VAL A 28 -7.52 -15.25 -5.29
N LYS A 29 -7.94 -14.00 -5.15
CA LYS A 29 -7.67 -12.95 -6.13
C LYS A 29 -6.43 -12.17 -5.70
N THR A 30 -5.40 -12.20 -6.55
CA THR A 30 -4.23 -11.32 -6.40
C THR A 30 -4.41 -10.12 -7.30
N GLU A 31 -4.76 -8.98 -6.71
CA GLU A 31 -4.69 -7.70 -7.39
C GLU A 31 -3.25 -7.16 -7.30
N LYS A 32 -2.66 -6.85 -8.45
CA LYS A 32 -1.45 -6.05 -8.47
C LYS A 32 -1.83 -4.63 -8.05
N SER A 33 -0.94 -3.97 -7.32
CA SER A 33 -1.14 -2.54 -7.04
C SER A 33 -1.28 -1.81 -8.38
N PRO A 34 -2.30 -0.96 -8.55
CA PRO A 34 -2.46 -0.17 -9.77
C PRO A 34 -1.39 0.93 -9.87
N TYR A 35 -0.64 1.17 -8.80
CA TYR A 35 0.37 2.21 -8.72
C TYR A 35 1.74 1.68 -9.10
N ASP A 36 2.45 2.50 -9.88
CA ASP A 36 3.84 2.24 -10.22
C ASP A 36 4.72 2.23 -8.95
N PRO A 37 5.62 1.24 -8.79
CA PRO A 37 6.45 1.14 -7.59
C PRO A 37 7.40 2.34 -7.38
N GLU A 38 7.86 3.01 -8.44
CA GLU A 38 8.67 4.23 -8.30
C GLU A 38 7.82 5.39 -7.78
N PHE A 39 6.55 5.48 -8.21
CA PHE A 39 5.60 6.43 -7.66
C PHE A 39 5.37 6.20 -6.17
N VAL A 40 5.12 4.96 -5.76
CA VAL A 40 4.95 4.61 -4.33
C VAL A 40 6.19 4.98 -3.52
N LYS A 41 7.39 4.72 -4.06
CA LYS A 41 8.65 5.09 -3.41
C LYS A 41 8.75 6.60 -3.16
N LYS A 42 8.49 7.44 -4.17
CA LYS A 42 8.50 8.90 -4.04
C LYS A 42 7.54 9.41 -2.97
N ILE A 43 6.33 8.83 -2.89
CA ILE A 43 5.34 9.20 -1.88
C ILE A 43 5.84 8.87 -0.47
N LEU A 44 6.42 7.68 -0.28
CA LEU A 44 6.98 7.27 1.00
C LEU A 44 8.15 8.17 1.42
N GLU A 45 9.03 8.54 0.49
CA GLU A 45 10.11 9.51 0.72
C GLU A 45 9.56 10.89 1.12
N GLY A 46 8.50 11.34 0.46
CA GLY A 46 7.81 12.59 0.81
C GLY A 46 7.22 12.57 2.22
N HIS A 47 6.54 11.48 2.61
CA HIS A 47 6.04 11.30 3.97
C HIS A 47 7.17 11.34 5.01
N GLU A 48 8.29 10.70 4.73
CA GLU A 48 9.46 10.71 5.60
C GLU A 48 10.07 12.11 5.70
N ALA A 49 10.18 12.84 4.59
CA ALA A 49 10.65 14.22 4.58
C ALA A 49 9.76 15.16 5.42
N VAL A 50 8.43 15.02 5.32
CA VAL A 50 7.48 15.78 6.15
C VAL A 50 7.63 15.42 7.63
N LYS A 51 7.77 14.12 7.95
CA LYS A 51 8.03 13.67 9.34
C LYS A 51 9.33 14.24 9.90
N ASN A 52 10.35 14.39 9.07
CA ASN A 52 11.63 15.01 9.40
C ASN A 52 11.61 16.55 9.34
N GLY A 53 10.44 17.18 9.18
CA GLY A 53 10.30 18.63 9.21
C GLY A 53 10.75 19.36 7.94
N LYS A 54 11.02 18.64 6.84
CA LYS A 54 11.40 19.23 5.54
C LYS A 54 10.20 19.63 4.68
N GLY A 55 8.99 19.58 5.22
CA GLY A 55 7.76 19.99 4.53
C GLY A 55 7.44 21.46 4.77
N VAL A 56 6.82 22.11 3.78
CA VAL A 56 6.28 23.47 3.92
C VAL A 56 4.77 23.37 4.18
N LYS A 57 4.28 24.08 5.20
CA LYS A 57 2.83 24.26 5.41
C LYS A 57 2.39 25.50 4.64
N ILE A 58 1.41 25.34 3.77
CA ILE A 58 0.79 26.44 3.01
C ILE A 58 -0.67 26.54 3.45
N ALA A 59 -1.14 27.77 3.68
CA ALA A 59 -2.55 28.02 3.97
C ALA A 59 -3.39 27.82 2.70
N LEU A 60 -4.62 27.33 2.84
CA LEU A 60 -5.51 27.10 1.69
C LEU A 60 -5.73 28.38 0.86
N GLU A 61 -5.74 29.53 1.53
CA GLU A 61 -5.89 30.87 0.94
C GLU A 61 -4.76 31.23 -0.03
N ASP A 62 -3.55 30.68 0.14
CA ASP A 62 -2.41 30.93 -0.76
C ASP A 62 -2.34 29.96 -1.95
N LEU A 63 -3.18 28.91 -1.99
CA LEU A 63 -3.18 27.91 -3.08
C LEU A 63 -3.95 28.36 -4.33
N TRP A 64 -4.77 29.40 -4.24
CA TRP A 64 -5.73 29.79 -5.29
C TRP A 64 -5.61 31.25 -5.75
N LYS A 65 -4.40 31.82 -5.75
CA LYS A 65 -4.12 33.15 -6.32
C LYS A 65 -4.05 33.16 -7.83
#